data_AF-A0AAW4Q7M4-F1
#
_entry.id   AF-A0AAW4Q7M4-F1
#
_cell.length_a   1.000
_cell.length_b   1.000
_cell.length_c   1.000
_cell.angle_alpha   90.00
_cell.angle_beta   90.00
_cell.angle_gamma   90.00
#
_symmetry.space_group_name_H-M   'P 1'
#
loop_
_entity.id
_entity.type
_entity.pdbx_description
1 polymer ?
#
loop_
_entity_poly.entity_id
_entity_poly.type
_entity_poly.pdbx_seq_one_letter_code
_entity_poly.pdbx_strand_id
1 'polypeptide(L)'
;MQIHLQDAAVQAALIGGLFTLTAAIIAAAVAAVVGKRFDNQRRLKRHLRTAINDLAFALAVEDAHCEMHAKEHGESFKNRVRDKVREQGYEWSGKFTPGRARVTLQHEGSAD
;
A
#
# COMPACT_ATOMS: atom_id res chain seq x y z
N MET A 1 -4.36 -7.35 59.53
CA MET A 1 -3.72 -6.44 58.58
C MET A 1 -4.56 -5.18 58.49
N GLN A 2 -4.35 -4.22 59.40
CA GLN A 2 -5.05 -2.94 59.35
C GLN A 2 -4.35 -2.05 58.32
N ILE A 3 -4.97 -1.86 57.17
CA ILE A 3 -4.49 -0.90 56.17
C ILE A 3 -4.70 0.49 56.76
N HIS A 4 -3.63 1.14 57.19
CA HIS A 4 -3.66 2.53 57.63
C HIS A 4 -3.77 3.42 56.38
N LEU A 5 -5.00 3.63 55.91
CA LEU A 5 -5.32 4.44 54.73
C LEU A 5 -4.94 5.93 54.88
N GLN A 6 -4.58 6.36 56.09
CA GLN A 6 -4.08 7.71 56.38
C GLN A 6 -2.56 7.83 56.31
N ASP A 7 -1.84 6.71 56.14
CA ASP A 7 -0.39 6.76 55.97
C ASP A 7 -0.03 7.35 54.60
N ALA A 8 0.81 8.39 54.61
CA ALA A 8 1.17 9.13 53.41
C ALA A 8 1.86 8.24 52.36
N ALA A 9 2.61 7.23 52.80
CA ALA A 9 3.25 6.28 51.90
C ALA A 9 2.23 5.37 51.19
N VAL A 10 1.19 4.91 51.88
CA VAL A 10 0.11 4.10 51.30
C VAL A 10 -0.70 4.92 50.29
N GLN A 11 -1.02 6.17 50.60
CA GLN A 11 -1.73 7.06 49.68
C GLN A 11 -0.90 7.38 48.43
N ALA A 12 0.38 7.68 48.59
CA ALA A 12 1.29 7.92 47.47
C ALA A 12 1.44 6.69 46.57
N ALA A 13 1.54 5.49 47.15
CA ALA A 13 1.61 4.24 46.40
C ALA A 13 0.32 3.95 45.61
N LEU A 14 -0.86 4.21 46.19
CA LEU A 14 -2.15 4.05 45.50
C LEU A 14 -2.29 5.02 44.33
N ILE A 15 -1.95 6.30 44.54
CA ILE A 15 -1.99 7.33 43.51
C ILE A 15 -0.98 7.00 42.39
N GLY A 16 0.26 6.68 42.74
CA GLY A 16 1.30 6.30 41.79
C GLY A 16 0.96 5.04 40.99
N GLY A 17 0.35 4.03 41.64
CA GLY A 17 -0.13 2.81 40.98
C GLY A 17 -1.26 3.08 39.98
N LEU A 18 -2.20 3.97 40.32
CA LEU A 18 -3.27 4.35 39.41
C LEU A 18 -2.72 5.09 38.17
N PHE A 19 -1.83 6.06 38.38
CA PHE A 19 -1.26 6.82 37.26
C PHE A 19 -0.39 5.95 36.35
N THR A 20 0.40 5.02 36.90
CA THR A 20 1.19 4.10 36.08
C THR A 20 0.32 3.17 35.23
N LEU A 21 -0.78 2.64 35.77
CA LEU A 21 -1.73 1.85 35.00
C LEU A 21 -2.37 2.67 33.87
N THR A 22 -2.85 3.89 34.16
CA THR A 22 -3.46 4.74 33.13
C THR A 22 -2.45 5.13 32.04
N ALA A 23 -1.20 5.44 32.40
CA ALA A 23 -0.14 5.74 31.46
C ALA A 23 0.15 4.55 30.53
N ALA A 24 0.18 3.33 31.08
CA ALA A 24 0.37 2.11 30.29
C ALA A 24 -0.77 1.88 29.29
N ILE A 25 -2.03 2.11 29.70
CA ILE A 25 -3.20 1.98 28.83
C ILE A 25 -3.13 2.99 27.68
N ILE A 26 -2.79 4.24 27.98
CA ILE A 26 -2.66 5.30 26.96
C ILE A 26 -1.53 4.95 25.99
N ALA A 27 -0.37 4.51 26.47
CA ALA A 27 0.74 4.09 25.63
C ALA A 27 0.37 2.92 24.71
N ALA A 28 -0.33 1.91 25.23
CA ALA A 28 -0.81 0.78 24.44
C ALA A 28 -1.82 1.21 23.37
N ALA A 29 -2.75 2.11 23.71
CA ALA A 29 -3.72 2.64 22.76
C ALA A 29 -3.02 3.41 21.62
N VAL A 30 -2.04 4.26 21.93
CA VAL A 30 -1.25 4.99 20.93
C VAL A 30 -0.48 4.01 20.05
N ALA A 31 0.21 3.03 20.63
CA ALA A 31 0.94 2.02 19.88
C ALA A 31 0.03 1.23 18.93
N ALA A 32 -1.20 0.89 19.36
CA ALA A 32 -2.17 0.19 18.52
C ALA A 32 -2.62 1.03 17.33
N VAL A 33 -2.92 2.32 17.53
CA VAL A 33 -3.34 3.23 16.45
C VAL A 33 -2.20 3.45 15.45
N VAL A 34 -1.00 3.73 15.96
CA VAL A 34 0.19 3.94 15.14
C VAL A 34 0.55 2.67 14.37
N GLY A 35 0.55 1.52 15.04
CA GLY A 35 0.81 0.22 14.43
C GLY A 35 -0.17 -0.09 13.30
N LYS A 36 -1.48 0.13 13.52
CA LYS A 36 -2.51 -0.06 12.49
C LYS A 36 -2.30 0.87 11.29
N ARG A 37 -1.87 2.11 11.51
CA ARG A 37 -1.58 3.05 10.42
C ARG A 37 -0.40 2.57 9.57
N PHE A 38 0.67 2.11 10.20
CA PHE A 38 1.83 1.56 9.48
C PHE A 38 1.48 0.29 8.72
N ASP A 39 0.69 -0.61 9.31
CA ASP A 39 0.26 -1.84 8.64
C ASP A 39 -0.63 -1.54 7.42
N ASN A 40 -1.59 -0.63 7.56
CA ASN A 40 -2.41 -0.17 6.44
C ASN A 40 -1.57 0.45 5.32
N GLN A 41 -0.55 1.24 5.66
CA GLN A 41 0.36 1.81 4.65
C GLN A 41 1.18 0.74 3.95
N ARG A 42 1.73 -0.24 4.69
CA ARG A 42 2.46 -1.38 4.10
C ARG A 42 1.57 -2.20 3.18
N ARG A 43 0.34 -2.48 3.60
CA ARG A 43 -0.65 -3.20 2.80
C ARG A 43 -1.01 -2.44 1.51
N LEU A 44 -1.22 -1.12 1.62
CA LEU A 44 -1.52 -0.27 0.46
C LEU A 44 -0.34 -0.23 -0.53
N LYS A 45 0.89 -0.06 -0.02
CA LYS A 45 2.12 -0.15 -0.85
C LYS A 45 2.23 -1.50 -1.56
N ARG A 46 1.93 -2.61 -0.85
CA ARG A 46 1.93 -3.94 -1.46
C ARG A 46 0.91 -4.06 -2.58
N HIS A 47 -0.32 -3.61 -2.36
CA HIS A 47 -1.37 -3.63 -3.38
C HIS A 47 -1.01 -2.76 -4.59
N LEU A 48 -0.44 -1.57 -4.35
CA LEU A 48 0.04 -0.69 -5.42
C LEU A 48 1.12 -1.39 -6.26
N ARG A 49 2.10 -2.02 -5.62
CA ARG A 49 3.16 -2.77 -6.31
C ARG A 49 2.60 -3.92 -7.15
N THR A 50 1.65 -4.69 -6.61
CA THR A 50 0.96 -5.73 -7.37
C THR A 50 0.25 -5.14 -8.59
N ALA A 51 -0.52 -4.08 -8.43
CA ALA A 51 -1.23 -3.44 -9.54
C ALA A 51 -0.28 -2.89 -10.62
N ILE A 52 0.85 -2.30 -10.23
CA ILE A 52 1.87 -1.82 -11.18
C ILE A 52 2.50 -2.99 -11.95
N ASN A 53 2.81 -4.10 -11.26
CA ASN A 53 3.33 -5.32 -11.91
C ASN A 53 2.34 -5.89 -12.92
N ASP A 54 1.08 -6.04 -12.53
CA ASP A 54 0.03 -6.59 -13.40
C ASP A 54 -0.18 -5.70 -14.63
N LEU A 55 -0.16 -4.37 -14.44
CA LEU A 55 -0.24 -3.41 -15.54
C LEU A 55 0.98 -3.49 -16.46
N ALA A 56 2.19 -3.63 -15.91
CA ALA A 56 3.41 -3.80 -16.70
C ALA A 56 3.36 -5.08 -17.54
N PHE A 57 2.83 -6.17 -16.97
CA PHE A 57 2.62 -7.43 -17.68
C PHE A 57 1.59 -7.27 -18.81
N ALA A 58 0.43 -6.68 -18.53
CA ALA A 58 -0.61 -6.44 -19.53
C ALA A 58 -0.10 -5.59 -20.72
N LEU A 59 0.71 -4.57 -20.44
CA LEU A 59 1.33 -3.75 -21.48
C LEU A 59 2.37 -4.54 -22.31
N ALA A 60 3.13 -5.44 -21.69
CA ALA A 60 4.05 -6.32 -22.41
C ALA A 60 3.30 -7.33 -23.29
N VAL A 61 2.16 -7.85 -22.82
CA VAL A 61 1.27 -8.70 -23.63
C VAL A 61 0.71 -7.92 -24.82
N GLU A 62 0.27 -6.67 -24.63
CA GLU A 62 -0.19 -5.81 -25.72
C GLU A 62 0.91 -5.63 -26.78
N ASP A 63 2.13 -5.32 -26.36
CA ASP A 63 3.26 -5.12 -27.27
C ASP A 63 3.60 -6.40 -28.06
N ALA A 64 3.66 -7.56 -27.38
CA ALA A 64 3.91 -8.85 -28.03
C ALA A 64 2.79 -9.22 -29.01
N HIS A 65 1.53 -9.02 -28.62
CA HIS A 65 0.38 -9.27 -29.49
C HIS A 65 0.43 -8.38 -30.74
N CYS A 66 0.75 -7.10 -30.57
CA CYS A 66 0.91 -6.17 -31.69
C CYS A 66 2.05 -6.57 -32.64
N GLU A 67 3.17 -7.08 -32.11
CA GLU A 67 4.29 -7.56 -32.91
C GLU A 67 3.90 -8.82 -33.71
N MET A 68 3.15 -9.75 -33.12
CA MET A 68 2.63 -10.93 -33.81
C MET A 68 1.69 -10.55 -34.96
N HIS A 69 0.74 -9.64 -34.72
CA HIS A 69 -0.15 -9.13 -35.77
C HIS A 69 0.61 -8.42 -36.89
N ALA A 70 1.63 -7.62 -36.55
CA ALA A 70 2.44 -6.95 -37.57
C ALA A 70 3.21 -7.96 -38.44
N LYS A 71 3.69 -9.07 -37.87
CA LYS A 71 4.38 -10.15 -38.60
C LYS A 71 3.43 -10.95 -39.50
N GLU A 72 2.21 -11.23 -39.02
CA GLU A 72 1.25 -12.08 -39.74
C GLU A 72 0.39 -11.31 -40.77
N HIS A 73 0.05 -10.05 -40.47
CA HIS A 73 -0.91 -9.25 -41.24
C HIS A 73 -0.31 -7.97 -41.84
N GLY A 74 0.98 -7.68 -41.58
CA GLY A 74 1.67 -6.50 -42.11
C GLY A 74 1.34 -5.18 -41.40
N GLU A 75 0.41 -5.18 -40.44
CA GLU A 75 0.09 -3.99 -39.63
C GLU A 75 -0.15 -4.32 -38.15
N SER A 76 0.20 -3.37 -37.28
CA SER A 76 -0.11 -3.43 -35.86
C SER A 76 -1.48 -2.80 -35.61
N PHE A 77 -2.47 -3.59 -35.21
CA PHE A 77 -3.83 -3.10 -34.93
C PHE A 77 -3.95 -2.29 -33.62
N LYS A 78 -2.84 -1.89 -32.99
CA LYS A 78 -2.77 -1.28 -31.65
C LYS A 78 -3.74 -0.12 -31.44
N ASN A 79 -3.66 0.90 -32.30
CA ASN A 79 -4.51 2.09 -32.15
C ASN A 79 -5.99 1.77 -32.37
N ARG A 80 -6.30 0.92 -33.36
CA ARG A 80 -7.66 0.46 -33.65
C ARG A 80 -8.28 -0.26 -32.46
N VAL A 81 -7.50 -1.12 -31.79
CA VAL A 81 -7.94 -1.81 -30.56
C VAL A 81 -8.12 -0.81 -29.41
N ARG A 82 -7.20 0.15 -29.24
CA ARG A 82 -7.31 1.18 -28.18
C ARG A 82 -8.55 2.05 -28.36
N ASP A 83 -8.88 2.43 -29.59
CA ASP A 83 -10.07 3.22 -29.88
C ASP A 83 -11.35 2.41 -29.60
N LYS A 84 -11.39 1.14 -29.99
CA LYS A 84 -12.50 0.23 -29.65
C LYS A 84 -12.67 0.03 -28.14
N VAL A 85 -11.57 -0.01 -27.37
CA VAL A 85 -11.62 -0.11 -25.91
C VAL A 85 -12.11 1.20 -25.28
N ARG A 86 -11.77 2.36 -25.85
CA ARG A 86 -12.33 3.66 -25.43
C ARG A 86 -13.83 3.76 -25.71
N GLU A 87 -14.29 3.26 -26.84
CA GLU A 87 -15.72 3.18 -27.20
C GLU A 87 -16.52 2.32 -26.21
N GLN A 88 -15.88 1.34 -25.56
CA GLN A 88 -16.48 0.54 -24.49
C GLN A 88 -16.53 1.27 -23.14
N GLY A 89 -16.05 2.51 -23.06
CA GLY A 89 -16.05 3.34 -21.86
C GLY A 89 -14.82 3.20 -20.98
N TYR A 90 -13.79 2.48 -21.41
CA TYR A 90 -12.53 2.39 -20.66
C TYR A 90 -11.59 3.56 -21.00
N GLU A 91 -11.04 4.20 -19.96
CA GLU A 91 -10.04 5.24 -20.11
C GLU A 91 -8.65 4.74 -19.72
N TRP A 92 -7.66 5.09 -20.54
CA TRP A 92 -6.26 4.83 -20.23
C TRP A 92 -5.57 6.12 -19.79
N SER A 93 -5.11 6.15 -18.54
CA SER A 93 -4.43 7.32 -17.97
C SER A 93 -3.12 7.70 -18.67
N GLY A 94 -2.49 6.76 -19.40
CA GLY A 94 -1.18 6.96 -20.03
C GLY A 94 0.00 7.16 -19.06
N LYS A 95 -0.25 7.15 -17.74
CA LYS A 95 0.78 7.40 -16.72
C LYS A 95 1.79 6.25 -16.61
N PHE A 96 1.32 5.04 -16.85
CA PHE A 96 2.12 3.83 -16.85
C PHE A 96 2.26 3.32 -18.29
N THR A 97 3.43 3.58 -18.88
CA THR A 97 3.90 2.93 -20.11
C THR A 97 4.83 1.78 -19.73
N PRO A 98 5.08 0.78 -20.62
CA PRO A 98 5.90 -0.38 -20.26
C PRO A 98 7.26 0.00 -19.64
N GLY A 99 7.91 1.03 -20.18
CA GLY A 99 9.16 1.56 -19.63
C GLY A 99 8.99 2.25 -18.28
N ARG A 100 7.97 3.10 -18.11
CA ARG A 100 7.72 3.81 -16.84
C ARG A 100 7.35 2.86 -15.71
N ALA A 101 6.51 1.85 -15.99
CA ALA A 101 6.14 0.85 -15.00
C ALA A 101 7.36 0.06 -14.51
N ARG A 102 8.26 -0.37 -15.42
CA ARG A 102 9.52 -1.04 -15.05
C ARG A 102 10.43 -0.17 -14.17
N VAL A 103 10.56 1.11 -14.50
CA VAL A 103 11.37 2.06 -13.70
C VAL A 103 10.77 2.25 -12.31
N THR A 104 9.45 2.44 -12.20
CA THR A 104 8.80 2.56 -10.89
C THR A 104 9.01 1.32 -10.03
N LEU A 105 8.93 0.12 -10.62
CA LEU A 105 9.16 -1.14 -9.90
C LEU A 105 10.60 -1.33 -9.43
N GLN A 106 11.59 -0.89 -10.23
CA GLN A 106 13.01 -0.95 -9.84
C GLN A 106 13.34 0.04 -8.72
N HIS A 107 12.76 1.24 -8.77
CA HIS A 107 13.05 2.29 -7.80
C HIS A 107 12.44 2.01 -6.41
N GLU A 108 11.27 1.37 -6.35
CA GLU A 108 10.65 0.95 -5.08
C GLU A 108 11.32 -0.30 -4.47
N GLY A 109 11.98 -1.14 -5.27
CA GLY A 109 12.71 -2.31 -4.78
C GLY A 109 14.05 -2.00 -4.08
N SER A 110 14.52 -0.75 -4.16
CA SER A 110 15.78 -0.30 -3.55
C SER A 110 15.57 0.48 -2.23
N ALA A 111 14.32 0.65 -1.79
CA ALA A 111 13.96 1.43 -0.60
C ALA A 111 13.52 0.57 0.61
N ASP A 112 13.66 -0.75 0.49
CA ASP A 112 13.44 -1.72 1.58
C ASP A 112 14.79 -2.16 2.19
#